data_AF-A0A6V7IG20-F1
#
_entry.id   AF-A0A6V7IG20-F1
#
_cell.length_a   1.000
_cell.length_b   1.000
_cell.length_c   1.000
_cell.angle_alpha   90.00
_cell.angle_beta   90.00
_cell.angle_gamma   90.00
#
_symmetry.space_group_name_H-M   'P 1'
#
loop_
_entity.id
_entity.type
_entity.pdbx_description
1 polymer ?
#
loop_
_entity_poly.entity_id
_entity_poly.type
_entity_poly.pdbx_seq_one_letter_code
_entity_poly.pdbx_strand_id
1 'polypeptide(L)' 'IQPIHGDWSPPTVLRFQKLVVNKNFVSVVRELSTNADSPTNLLLHLDLIDVSAADVDVHIDKVLIDEQRAIPKPE' A
#
# COMPACT_ATOMS: atom_id res chain seq x y z
N ILE A 1 -3.87 3.93 3.12
CA ILE A 1 -3.03 4.27 4.30
C ILE A 1 -2.21 5.53 4.04
N GLN A 2 -1.73 6.19 5.09
CA GLN A 2 -0.94 7.43 5.01
C GLN A 2 0.24 7.42 6.00
N PRO A 3 1.30 8.23 5.76
CA PRO A 3 2.46 8.30 6.65
C PRO A 3 2.10 8.91 8.02
N ILE A 4 2.87 8.54 9.05
CA ILE A 4 2.61 8.97 10.44
C ILE A 4 3.00 10.44 10.67
N HIS A 5 4.06 10.91 10.04
CA HIS A 5 4.64 12.24 10.28
C HIS A 5 4.71 13.09 9.00
N GLY A 6 3.66 13.03 8.16
CA GLY A 6 3.56 13.79 6.92
C GLY A 6 4.31 13.17 5.72
N ASP A 7 5.37 12.39 5.97
CA ASP A 7 6.10 11.68 4.91
C ASP A 7 6.56 10.27 5.32
N TRP A 8 6.87 9.44 4.33
CA TRP A 8 7.31 8.06 4.51
C TRP A 8 8.78 8.01 4.92
N SER A 9 9.04 7.53 6.14
CA SER A 9 10.40 7.32 6.61
C SER A 9 11.15 6.28 5.76
N PRO A 10 12.48 6.43 5.54
CA PRO A 10 13.28 5.42 4.85
C PRO A 10 13.11 3.98 5.37
N PRO A 11 13.04 3.70 6.69
CA PRO A 11 12.81 2.34 7.16
C PRO A 11 11.42 1.81 6.78
N THR A 12 10.39 2.65 6.69
CA THR A 12 9.06 2.24 6.21
C THR A 12 9.09 1.88 4.73
N VAL A 13 9.78 2.67 3.91
CA VAL A 13 9.95 2.38 2.47
C VAL A 13 10.69 1.06 2.26
N LEU A 14 11.78 0.83 2.98
CA LEU A 14 12.53 -0.43 2.93
C LEU A 14 11.71 -1.62 3.40
N ARG A 15 10.84 -1.44 4.42
CA ARG A 15 9.93 -2.49 4.86
C ARG A 15 8.92 -2.84 3.77
N PHE A 16 8.27 -1.83 3.19
CA PHE A 16 7.33 -2.03 2.10
C PHE A 16 7.99 -2.74 0.92
N GLN A 17 9.19 -2.32 0.52
CA GLN A 17 9.96 -2.96 -0.54
C GLN A 17 10.19 -4.46 -0.26
N LYS A 18 10.58 -4.82 0.97
CA LYS A 18 10.76 -6.23 1.36
C LYS A 18 9.46 -7.04 1.32
N LEU A 19 8.31 -6.38 1.49
CA LEU A 19 7.01 -7.04 1.41
C LEU A 19 6.59 -7.29 -0.04
N VAL A 20 6.92 -6.39 -0.98
CA VAL A 20 6.35 -6.40 -2.35
C VAL A 20 7.28 -6.83 -3.48
N VAL A 21 8.60 -6.76 -3.31
CA VAL A 21 9.53 -7.04 -4.42
C VAL A 21 9.55 -8.51 -4.79
N ASN A 22 9.51 -8.79 -6.10
CA ASN A 22 9.58 -10.13 -6.70
C ASN A 22 8.49 -11.10 -6.18
N LYS A 23 7.30 -10.57 -5.90
CA LYS A 23 6.15 -11.33 -5.45
C LYS A 23 4.90 -10.98 -6.26
N ASN A 24 3.98 -11.93 -6.33
CA ASN A 24 2.69 -11.74 -6.98
C ASN A 24 1.64 -11.44 -5.91
N PHE A 25 0.76 -10.49 -6.21
CA PHE A 25 -0.31 -10.07 -5.32
C PHE A 25 -1.62 -10.08 -6.07
N VAL A 26 -2.70 -10.34 -5.34
CA VAL A 26 -4.02 -9.89 -5.76
C VAL A 26 -4.10 -8.41 -5.45
N SER A 27 -4.60 -7.63 -6.42
CA SER A 27 -4.77 -6.19 -6.28
C SER A 27 -6.23 -5.83 -6.44
N VAL A 28 -6.76 -5.05 -5.50
CA VAL A 28 -8.12 -4.49 -5.56
C VAL A 28 -8.02 -3.00 -5.85
N VAL A 29 -8.65 -2.54 -6.93
CA VAL A 29 -8.72 -1.10 -7.26
C VAL A 29 -9.73 -0.44 -6.33
N ARG A 30 -9.27 0.46 -5.47
CA ARG A 30 -10.10 1.20 -4.52
C ARG A 30 -10.58 2.53 -5.07
N GLU A 31 -9.69 3.27 -5.72
CA GLU A 31 -9.97 4.61 -6.19
C GLU A 31 -9.18 4.86 -7.47
N LEU A 32 -9.81 5.56 -8.40
CA LEU A 32 -9.19 6.12 -9.60
C LEU A 32 -9.31 7.63 -9.49
N SER A 33 -8.19 8.32 -9.38
CA SER A 33 -8.13 9.78 -9.35
C SER A 33 -7.32 10.30 -10.53
N THR A 34 -7.62 11.51 -10.97
CA THR A 34 -6.80 12.23 -11.95
C THR A 34 -5.78 13.07 -11.21
N ASN A 35 -4.53 13.05 -11.65
CA ASN A 35 -3.53 13.92 -11.05
C ASN A 35 -3.82 15.37 -11.44
N ALA A 36 -3.95 16.27 -10.47
CA ALA A 36 -4.27 17.69 -10.72
C ALA A 36 -3.19 18.37 -11.59
N ASP A 37 -1.93 17.94 -11.46
CA ASP A 37 -0.79 18.47 -12.21
C ASP A 37 -0.61 17.83 -13.59
N SER A 38 -1.35 16.76 -13.90
CA SER A 38 -1.26 16.05 -15.17
C SER A 38 -2.58 15.32 -15.43
N PRO A 39 -3.57 15.97 -16.04
CA PRO A 39 -4.93 15.42 -16.20
C PRO A 39 -5.01 14.17 -17.08
N THR A 40 -3.95 13.85 -17.82
CA THR A 40 -3.80 12.58 -18.56
C THR A 40 -3.25 11.43 -17.71
N ASN A 41 -2.69 11.72 -16.52
CA ASN A 41 -2.16 10.70 -15.62
C ASN A 41 -3.23 10.29 -14.61
N LEU A 42 -3.59 9.01 -14.69
CA LEU A 42 -4.48 8.35 -13.75
C LEU A 42 -3.67 7.84 -12.57
N LEU A 43 -4.08 8.22 -11.37
CA LEU A 43 -3.61 7.70 -10.10
C LEU A 43 -4.56 6.59 -9.66
N LEU A 44 -3.98 5.40 -9.45
CA LEU A 44 -4.71 4.24 -8.94
C LEU A 44 -4.34 4.02 -7.48
N HIS A 45 -5.35 3.98 -6.62
CA HIS A 45 -5.19 3.48 -5.27
C HIS A 45 -5.56 2.00 -5.24
N LEU A 46 -4.63 1.18 -4.76
CA LEU A 46 -4.72 -0.27 -4.78
C LEU A 46 -4.56 -0.83 -3.37
N ASP A 47 -5.34 -1.84 -3.04
CA ASP A 47 -5.06 -2.72 -1.91
C ASP A 47 -4.31 -3.95 -2.42
N LEU A 48 -3.16 -4.23 -1.80
CA LEU A 48 -2.32 -5.37 -2.15
C LEU A 48 -2.52 -6.49 -1.13
N ILE A 49 -2.78 -7.70 -1.64
CA ILE A 49 -3.03 -8.89 -0.83
C ILE A 49 -2.07 -9.99 -1.32
N ASP A 50 -1.20 -10.45 -0.43
CA ASP A 50 -0.31 -11.59 -0.66
C ASP A 50 -1.09 -12.87 -0.38
N VAL A 51 -1.33 -13.66 -1.42
CA VAL A 51 -2.06 -14.95 -1.37
C VAL A 51 -1.11 -16.13 -1.61
N SER A 52 0.20 -15.92 -1.40
CA SER A 52 1.21 -16.96 -1.65
C SER A 52 1.16 -18.11 -0.65
N ALA A 53 0.61 -17.90 0.55
CA ALA A 53 0.37 -18.93 1.53
C ALA A 53 -1.02 -19.57 1.32
N ALA A 54 -1.09 -20.90 1.40
CA ALA A 54 -2.33 -21.64 1.11
C ALA A 54 -3.49 -21.36 2.07
N ASP A 55 -3.18 -20.94 3.30
CA ASP A 55 -4.15 -20.86 4.40
C ASP A 55 -4.39 -19.44 4.91
N VAL A 56 -3.63 -18.44 4.44
CA VAL A 56 -3.67 -17.08 5.00
C VAL A 56 -3.40 -16.03 3.92
N ASP A 57 -4.35 -15.11 3.79
CA ASP A 57 -4.19 -13.90 2.97
C ASP A 57 -3.56 -12.78 3.80
N VAL A 58 -2.45 -12.23 3.32
CA VAL A 58 -1.74 -11.14 4.01
C VAL A 58 -2.00 -9.82 3.31
N HIS A 59 -2.77 -8.96 3.98
CA HIS A 59 -3.05 -7.61 3.54
C HIS A 59 -1.87 -6.68 3.87
N ILE A 60 -1.23 -6.11 2.85
CA ILE A 60 0.01 -5.33 3.02
C ILE A 60 -0.22 -4.04 3.79
N ASP A 61 -1.37 -3.39 3.59
CA ASP A 61 -1.78 -2.19 4.32
C ASP A 61 -1.94 -2.46 5.82
N LYS A 62 -2.58 -3.58 6.20
CA LYS A 62 -2.72 -3.99 7.60
C LYS A 62 -1.38 -4.27 8.26
N VAL A 63 -0.48 -4.98 7.58
CA VAL A 63 0.88 -5.24 8.09
C VAL A 63 1.60 -3.92 8.42
N LEU A 64 1.51 -2.92 7.55
CA LEU A 64 2.15 -1.62 7.78
C LEU A 64 1.49 -0.83 8.93
N ILE A 65 0.18 -0.96 9.13
CA ILE A 65 -0.53 -0.35 10.26
C ILE A 65 -0.15 -1.03 11.57
N ASP A 66 -0.17 -2.37 11.62
CA ASP A 66 0.12 -3.17 12.81
C ASP A 66 1.57 -2.98 13.27
N GLU A 67 2.50 -2.80 12.33
CA GLU A 67 3.89 -2.45 12.62
C GLU A 67 4.10 -0.97 13.03
N GLN A 68 3.02 -0.20 13.18
CA GLN A 68 3.06 1.25 13.48
C GLN A 68 3.94 2.02 12.48
N ARG A 69 3.84 1.67 11.19
CA ARG A 69 4.56 2.33 10.10
C ARG A 69 3.67 3.23 9.26
N ALA A 70 2.37 3.00 9.31
CA ALA A 70 1.35 3.77 8.62
C ALA A 70 0.12 3.91 9.51
N ILE A 71 -0.74 4.86 9.18
CA ILE A 71 -2.08 4.99 9.76
C ILE A 71 -3.14 4.78 8.68
N PRO A 72 -4.34 4.30 9.05
CA PRO A 72 -5.45 4.23 8.12
C PRO A 72 -5.76 5.61 7.54
N LYS A 73 -6.11 5.65 6.25
CA LYS A 73 -6.64 6.87 5.62
C LYS A 73 -8.11 6.95 6.07
N PRO A 74 -8.59 8.10 6.57
CA PRO A 74 -10.01 8.26 6.86
C PRO A 74 -10.82 8.09 5.56
N GLU A 75 -11.96 7.39 5.67
CA GLU A 75 -12.94 7.19 4.58
C GLU A 75 -13.63 8.50 4.18
#